data_AF-H3C647-F1
#
_entry.id   AF-H3C647-F1
#
_cell.length_a   1.000
_cell.length_b   1.000
_cell.length_c   1.000
_cell.angle_alpha   90.00
_cell.angle_beta   90.00
_cell.angle_gamma   90.00
#
_symmetry.space_group_name_H-M   'P 1'
#
loop_
_entity.id
_entity.type
_entity.pdbx_description
1 polymer ?
#
loop_
_entity_poly.entity_id
_entity_poly.type
_entity_poly.pdbx_seq_one_letter_code
_entity_poly.pdbx_strand_id
1 'polypeptide(L)'
;VLLSELEVAHRYLEGKYEALKILQGKAILDKATSHTKLLLQKSEERAKVLEKEVNSLQWELSFNQMQRKKSVQSLEQKYQRLAVLSENHVMIETLEKREMEIQQLRMENSALNQQCSELISILDLREQRIYRETRPKYSQSRDAGVLELAVLGACRCSGAAQACPCSRTAAATRKQLLQLQQELDAQSSRREEALMVADAFRIAFEQQLRKRSEHFLLLAEANILKSHREKSEDGSRSPLVSISDRLKGLLPSGLETRMPDDLLETLYRLLDLGECLNDKEVSLAHQKKVSLMLAHSAEE
;
A
#
# COMPACT_ATOMS: atom_id res chain seq x y z
N VAL A 1 -62.19 38.83 -18.71
CA VAL A 1 -63.56 38.78 -18.14
C VAL A 1 -64.59 38.65 -19.25
N LEU A 2 -64.74 39.63 -20.16
CA LEU A 2 -65.73 39.55 -21.25
C LEU A 2 -65.50 38.41 -22.26
N LEU A 3 -64.24 38.11 -22.64
CA LEU A 3 -63.93 37.00 -23.56
C LEU A 3 -64.24 35.63 -22.95
N SER A 4 -63.90 35.43 -21.69
CA SER A 4 -64.23 34.20 -20.95
C SER A 4 -65.74 34.04 -20.77
N GLU A 5 -66.48 35.14 -20.55
CA GLU A 5 -67.95 35.12 -20.48
C GLU A 5 -68.57 34.79 -21.83
N LEU A 6 -68.02 35.31 -22.93
CA LEU A 6 -68.45 34.99 -24.29
C LEU A 6 -68.21 33.52 -24.66
N GLU A 7 -67.04 32.96 -24.33
CA GLU A 7 -66.74 31.53 -24.55
C GLU A 7 -67.65 30.60 -23.75
N VAL A 8 -68.00 30.99 -22.52
CA VAL A 8 -68.96 30.26 -21.69
C VAL A 8 -70.37 30.34 -22.29
N ALA A 9 -70.79 31.53 -22.73
CA ALA A 9 -72.08 31.72 -23.39
C ALA A 9 -72.17 30.94 -24.71
N HIS A 10 -71.08 30.88 -25.48
CA HIS A 10 -70.98 30.13 -26.73
C HIS A 10 -71.12 28.62 -26.50
N ARG A 11 -70.32 28.03 -25.59
CA ARG A 11 -70.44 26.61 -25.22
C ARG A 11 -71.83 26.27 -24.69
N TYR A 12 -72.45 27.19 -23.95
CA TYR A 12 -73.82 27.00 -23.44
C TYR A 12 -74.86 27.02 -24.58
N LEU A 13 -74.71 27.91 -25.55
CA LEU A 13 -75.56 27.95 -26.74
C LEU A 13 -75.37 26.72 -27.62
N GLU A 14 -74.13 26.27 -27.83
CA GLU A 14 -73.83 25.01 -28.54
C GLU A 14 -74.46 23.81 -27.83
N GLY A 15 -74.32 23.71 -26.51
CA GLY A 15 -74.96 22.66 -25.72
C GLY A 15 -76.49 22.67 -25.85
N LYS A 16 -77.11 23.86 -25.83
CA LYS A 16 -78.55 24.02 -26.07
C LYS A 16 -78.97 23.62 -27.48
N TYR A 17 -78.18 23.98 -28.48
CA TYR A 17 -78.43 23.64 -29.87
C TYR A 17 -78.35 22.13 -30.11
N GLU A 18 -77.33 21.45 -29.57
CA GLU A 18 -77.22 19.99 -29.65
C GLU A 18 -78.36 19.29 -28.90
N ALA A 19 -78.75 19.78 -27.72
CA ALA A 19 -79.90 19.25 -27.00
C ALA A 19 -81.20 19.39 -27.83
N LEU A 20 -81.42 20.53 -28.47
CA LEU A 20 -82.57 20.76 -29.34
C LEU A 20 -82.58 19.82 -30.54
N LYS A 21 -81.42 19.59 -31.17
CA LYS A 21 -81.24 18.66 -32.29
C LYS A 21 -81.60 17.22 -31.89
N ILE A 22 -81.20 16.78 -30.70
CA ILE A 22 -81.57 15.47 -30.15
C ILE A 22 -83.09 15.38 -29.94
N LEU A 23 -83.71 16.39 -29.30
CA LEU A 23 -85.15 16.42 -29.05
C LEU A 23 -85.96 16.41 -30.34
N GLN A 24 -85.52 17.16 -31.36
CA GLN A 24 -86.15 17.17 -32.67
C GLN A 24 -86.02 15.80 -33.36
N GLY A 25 -84.84 15.18 -33.31
CA GLY A 25 -84.62 13.83 -33.83
C GLY A 25 -85.54 12.80 -33.18
N LYS A 26 -85.72 12.88 -31.85
CA LYS A 26 -86.65 12.02 -31.11
C LYS A 26 -88.10 12.23 -31.55
N ALA A 27 -88.54 13.48 -31.68
CA ALA A 27 -89.90 13.80 -32.14
C ALA A 27 -90.19 13.31 -33.56
N ILE A 28 -89.18 13.34 -34.46
CA ILE A 28 -89.28 12.77 -35.81
C ILE A 28 -89.39 11.24 -35.74
N LEU A 29 -88.54 10.60 -34.93
CA LEU A 29 -88.57 9.15 -34.75
C LEU A 29 -89.91 8.68 -34.17
N ASP A 30 -90.49 9.41 -33.22
CA ASP A 30 -91.78 9.06 -32.62
C ASP A 30 -92.91 8.99 -33.67
N LYS A 31 -92.87 9.89 -34.67
CA LYS A 31 -93.81 9.93 -35.80
C LYS A 31 -93.49 8.92 -36.91
N ALA A 32 -92.32 8.27 -36.88
CA ALA A 32 -91.90 7.34 -37.93
C ALA A 32 -92.70 6.03 -37.89
N THR A 33 -92.76 5.34 -39.04
CA THR A 33 -93.40 4.03 -39.16
C THR A 33 -92.68 2.97 -38.32
N SER A 34 -93.41 1.91 -37.93
CA SER A 34 -92.85 0.77 -37.19
C SER A 34 -91.65 0.15 -37.91
N HIS A 35 -91.71 0.01 -39.23
CA HIS A 35 -90.61 -0.51 -40.05
C HIS A 35 -89.33 0.34 -39.93
N THR A 36 -89.46 1.68 -39.99
CA THR A 36 -88.31 2.60 -39.82
C THR A 36 -87.69 2.48 -38.43
N LYS A 37 -88.51 2.38 -37.37
CA LYS A 37 -88.03 2.21 -35.98
C LYS A 37 -87.27 0.89 -35.82
N LEU A 38 -87.77 -0.20 -36.40
CA LEU A 38 -87.11 -1.52 -36.36
C LEU A 38 -85.77 -1.53 -37.13
N LEU A 39 -85.71 -0.87 -38.30
CA LEU A 39 -84.45 -0.76 -39.04
C LEU A 39 -83.39 0.03 -38.28
N LEU A 40 -83.78 1.12 -37.62
CA LEU A 40 -82.88 1.91 -36.77
C LEU A 40 -82.33 1.04 -35.63
N GLN A 41 -83.21 0.34 -34.91
CA GLN A 41 -82.80 -0.56 -33.83
C GLN A 41 -81.81 -1.63 -34.32
N LYS A 42 -82.09 -2.28 -35.46
CA LYS A 42 -81.20 -3.29 -36.04
C LYS A 42 -79.84 -2.70 -36.45
N SER A 43 -79.83 -1.45 -36.92
CA SER A 43 -78.59 -0.72 -37.22
C SER A 43 -77.80 -0.41 -35.95
N GLU A 44 -78.46 0.03 -34.88
CA GLU A 44 -77.82 0.31 -33.58
C GLU A 44 -77.25 -0.97 -32.96
N GLU A 45 -77.96 -2.10 -33.05
CA GLU A 45 -77.47 -3.39 -32.58
C GLU A 45 -76.22 -3.84 -33.36
N ARG A 46 -76.22 -3.70 -34.69
CA ARG A 46 -75.04 -3.97 -35.52
C ARG A 46 -73.88 -3.03 -35.17
N ALA A 47 -74.15 -1.75 -34.96
CA ALA A 47 -73.12 -0.79 -34.56
C ALA A 47 -72.47 -1.20 -33.22
N LYS A 48 -73.26 -1.64 -32.24
CA LYS A 48 -72.74 -2.15 -30.95
C LYS A 48 -71.89 -3.41 -31.11
N VAL A 49 -72.25 -4.31 -32.03
CA VAL A 49 -71.44 -5.52 -32.32
C VAL A 49 -70.11 -5.11 -32.95
N LEU A 50 -70.14 -4.26 -33.96
CA LEU A 50 -68.93 -3.74 -34.61
C LEU A 50 -68.03 -2.99 -33.64
N GLU A 51 -68.59 -2.18 -32.74
CA GLU A 51 -67.82 -1.48 -31.71
C GLU A 51 -67.08 -2.46 -30.78
N LYS A 52 -67.72 -3.57 -30.39
CA LYS A 52 -67.06 -4.62 -29.59
C LYS A 52 -65.94 -5.31 -30.37
N GLU A 53 -66.16 -5.61 -31.65
CA GLU A 53 -65.13 -6.20 -32.52
C GLU A 53 -63.95 -5.26 -32.69
N VAL A 54 -64.20 -3.97 -32.96
CA VAL A 54 -63.14 -2.94 -33.07
C VAL A 54 -62.35 -2.85 -31.77
N ASN A 55 -63.03 -2.82 -30.62
CA ASN A 55 -62.37 -2.78 -29.32
C ASN A 55 -61.53 -4.04 -29.05
N SER A 56 -62.03 -5.22 -29.42
CA SER A 56 -61.29 -6.49 -29.31
C SER A 56 -60.05 -6.47 -30.19
N LEU A 57 -60.20 -6.11 -31.47
CA LEU A 57 -59.11 -6.03 -32.43
C LEU A 57 -58.06 -4.98 -32.02
N GLN A 58 -58.50 -3.86 -31.45
CA GLN A 58 -57.59 -2.82 -30.95
C GLN A 58 -56.77 -3.33 -29.75
N TRP A 59 -57.38 -4.11 -28.86
CA TRP A 59 -56.66 -4.78 -27.77
C TRP A 59 -55.67 -5.81 -28.31
N GLU A 60 -56.11 -6.68 -29.23
CA GLU A 60 -55.26 -7.70 -29.86
C GLU A 60 -54.07 -7.07 -30.59
N LEU A 61 -54.29 -5.99 -31.33
CA LEU A 61 -53.23 -5.25 -32.01
C LEU A 61 -52.22 -4.69 -31.01
N SER A 62 -52.70 -4.08 -29.93
CA SER A 62 -51.85 -3.51 -28.88
C SER A 62 -51.03 -4.58 -28.17
N PHE A 63 -51.65 -5.72 -27.86
CA PHE A 63 -51.00 -6.87 -27.27
C PHE A 63 -49.90 -7.44 -28.19
N ASN A 64 -50.23 -7.68 -29.46
CA ASN A 64 -49.30 -8.16 -30.46
C ASN A 64 -48.14 -7.19 -30.70
N GLN A 65 -48.39 -5.87 -30.70
CA GLN A 65 -47.33 -4.87 -30.77
C GLN A 65 -46.39 -4.96 -29.58
N MET A 66 -46.92 -5.09 -28.36
CA MET A 66 -46.10 -5.21 -27.16
C MET A 66 -45.24 -6.49 -27.19
N GLN A 67 -45.84 -7.62 -27.59
CA GLN A 67 -45.11 -8.88 -27.70
C GLN A 67 -43.99 -8.80 -28.73
N ARG A 68 -44.25 -8.21 -29.91
CA ARG A 68 -43.22 -8.00 -30.94
C ARG A 68 -42.09 -7.10 -30.44
N LYS A 69 -42.40 -6.02 -29.73
CA LYS A 69 -41.37 -5.14 -29.14
C LYS A 69 -40.47 -5.91 -28.17
N LYS A 70 -41.07 -6.73 -27.28
CA LYS A 70 -40.31 -7.58 -26.35
C LYS A 70 -39.41 -8.58 -27.07
N SER A 71 -39.91 -9.24 -28.12
CA SER A 71 -39.10 -10.20 -28.89
C SER A 71 -37.94 -9.53 -29.63
N VAL A 72 -38.18 -8.37 -30.25
CA VAL A 72 -37.14 -7.60 -30.94
C VAL A 72 -36.04 -7.18 -29.96
N GLN A 73 -36.41 -6.60 -28.81
CA GLN A 73 -35.44 -6.20 -27.79
C GLN A 73 -34.60 -7.39 -27.29
N SER A 74 -35.21 -8.56 -27.10
CA SER A 74 -34.47 -9.76 -26.69
C SER A 74 -33.48 -10.22 -27.77
N LEU A 75 -33.86 -10.17 -29.04
CA LEU A 75 -32.98 -10.54 -30.14
C LEU A 75 -31.83 -9.56 -30.31
N GLU A 76 -32.09 -8.25 -30.20
CA GLU A 76 -31.05 -7.21 -30.22
C GLU A 76 -30.01 -7.44 -29.12
N GLN A 77 -30.45 -7.71 -27.88
CA GLN A 77 -29.55 -8.00 -26.77
C GLN A 77 -28.71 -9.26 -27.02
N LYS A 78 -29.29 -10.32 -27.58
CA LYS A 78 -28.56 -11.54 -27.94
C LYS A 78 -27.52 -11.27 -29.02
N TYR A 79 -27.88 -10.51 -30.05
CA TYR A 79 -26.99 -10.14 -31.13
C TYR A 79 -25.81 -9.29 -30.63
N GLN A 80 -26.08 -8.28 -29.80
CA GLN A 80 -25.04 -7.48 -29.15
C GLN A 80 -24.07 -8.32 -28.33
N ARG A 81 -24.59 -9.27 -27.53
CA ARG A 81 -23.73 -10.20 -26.77
C ARG A 81 -22.85 -11.05 -27.69
N LEU A 82 -23.41 -11.60 -28.77
CA LEU A 82 -22.65 -12.40 -29.73
C LEU A 82 -21.58 -11.58 -30.45
N ALA A 83 -21.90 -10.34 -30.85
CA ALA A 83 -20.94 -9.44 -31.49
C ALA A 83 -19.74 -9.18 -30.57
N VAL A 84 -19.98 -8.81 -29.30
CA VAL A 84 -18.91 -8.59 -28.31
C VAL A 84 -18.08 -9.85 -28.08
N LEU A 85 -18.71 -11.02 -28.01
CA LEU A 85 -17.98 -12.28 -27.86
C LEU A 85 -17.08 -12.57 -29.07
N SER A 86 -17.54 -12.28 -30.29
CA SER A 86 -16.75 -12.45 -31.51
C SER A 86 -15.55 -11.50 -31.57
N GLU A 87 -15.73 -10.24 -31.19
CA GLU A 87 -14.65 -9.26 -31.10
C GLU A 87 -13.60 -9.69 -30.06
N ASN A 88 -14.06 -10.09 -28.87
CA ASN A 88 -13.17 -10.60 -27.82
C ASN A 88 -12.38 -11.82 -28.28
N HIS A 89 -13.00 -12.73 -29.03
CA HIS A 89 -12.30 -13.90 -29.57
C HIS A 89 -11.17 -13.49 -30.51
N VAL A 90 -11.42 -12.57 -31.45
CA VAL A 90 -10.39 -12.04 -32.36
C VAL A 90 -9.26 -11.34 -31.59
N MET A 91 -9.60 -10.60 -30.52
CA MET A 91 -8.60 -9.95 -29.67
C MET A 91 -7.73 -10.97 -28.93
N ILE A 92 -8.32 -12.04 -28.42
CA ILE A 92 -7.59 -13.13 -27.75
C ILE A 92 -6.61 -13.80 -28.73
N GLU A 93 -7.07 -14.19 -29.93
CA GLU A 93 -6.19 -14.79 -30.94
C GLU A 93 -5.04 -13.85 -31.33
N THR A 94 -5.33 -12.54 -31.44
CA THR A 94 -4.31 -11.54 -31.74
C THR A 94 -3.29 -11.44 -30.59
N LEU A 95 -3.75 -11.43 -29.33
CA LEU A 95 -2.87 -11.38 -28.16
C LEU A 95 -1.98 -12.62 -28.06
N GLU A 96 -2.54 -13.81 -28.27
CA GLU A 96 -1.77 -15.07 -28.27
C GLU A 96 -0.68 -15.05 -29.35
N LYS A 97 -1.01 -14.56 -30.55
CA LYS A 97 -0.01 -14.38 -31.61
C LYS A 97 1.12 -13.42 -31.20
N ARG A 98 0.79 -12.28 -30.59
CA ARG A 98 1.79 -11.32 -30.11
C ARG A 98 2.64 -11.89 -28.97
N GLU A 99 2.04 -12.68 -28.10
CA GLU A 99 2.77 -13.36 -27.04
C GLU A 99 3.79 -14.35 -27.60
N MET A 100 3.40 -15.16 -28.60
CA MET A 100 4.31 -16.05 -29.30
C MET A 100 5.45 -15.29 -29.99
N GLU A 101 5.16 -14.17 -30.67
CA GLU A 101 6.17 -13.29 -31.28
C GLU A 101 7.15 -12.76 -30.22
N ILE A 102 6.66 -12.30 -29.07
CA ILE A 102 7.51 -11.81 -27.96
C ILE A 102 8.38 -12.93 -27.40
N GLN A 103 7.83 -14.13 -27.20
CA GLN A 103 8.58 -15.28 -26.70
C GLN A 103 9.69 -15.68 -27.67
N GLN A 104 9.40 -15.72 -28.97
CA GLN A 104 10.39 -15.98 -30.02
C GLN A 104 11.51 -14.93 -30.00
N LEU A 105 11.18 -13.64 -29.99
CA LEU A 105 12.16 -12.56 -29.91
C LEU A 105 13.00 -12.62 -28.63
N ARG A 106 12.43 -13.04 -27.50
CA ARG A 106 13.17 -13.25 -26.25
C ARG A 106 14.18 -14.39 -26.39
N MET A 107 13.81 -15.50 -27.01
CA MET A 107 14.72 -16.61 -27.27
C MET A 107 15.85 -16.18 -28.19
N GLU A 108 15.55 -15.50 -29.30
CA GLU A 108 16.56 -14.97 -30.23
C GLU A 108 17.51 -13.98 -29.55
N ASN A 109 16.99 -13.04 -28.76
CA ASN A 109 17.80 -12.09 -28.01
C ASN A 109 18.72 -12.81 -26.99
N SER A 110 18.21 -13.84 -26.32
CA SER A 110 19.01 -14.63 -25.39
C SER A 110 20.14 -15.39 -26.10
N ALA A 111 19.86 -15.97 -27.27
CA ALA A 111 20.86 -16.66 -28.09
C ALA A 111 21.92 -15.69 -28.61
N LEU A 112 21.52 -14.52 -29.11
CA LEU A 112 22.45 -13.48 -29.56
C LEU A 112 23.32 -12.96 -28.41
N ASN A 113 22.76 -12.75 -27.22
CA ASN A 113 23.54 -12.36 -26.04
C ASN A 113 24.56 -13.43 -25.64
N GLN A 114 24.18 -14.70 -25.74
CA GLN A 114 25.10 -15.81 -25.49
C GLN A 114 26.24 -15.81 -26.52
N GLN A 115 25.93 -15.71 -27.82
CA GLN A 115 26.93 -15.59 -28.88
C GLN A 115 27.86 -14.39 -28.68
N CYS A 116 27.32 -13.23 -28.29
CA CYS A 116 28.12 -12.06 -27.95
C CYS A 116 29.09 -12.36 -26.80
N SER A 117 28.62 -13.05 -25.75
CA SER A 117 29.44 -13.40 -24.59
C SER A 117 30.56 -14.37 -24.95
N GLU A 118 30.25 -15.36 -25.79
CA GLU A 118 31.23 -16.31 -26.34
C GLU A 118 32.29 -15.57 -27.16
N LEU A 119 31.90 -14.67 -28.07
CA LEU A 119 32.84 -13.87 -28.85
C LEU A 119 33.72 -12.97 -27.97
N ILE A 120 33.14 -12.30 -26.97
CA ILE A 120 33.90 -11.45 -26.02
C ILE A 120 34.93 -12.28 -25.25
N SER A 121 34.61 -13.52 -24.88
CA SER A 121 35.52 -14.38 -24.12
C SER A 121 36.80 -14.75 -24.88
N ILE A 122 36.78 -14.66 -26.21
CA ILE A 122 37.92 -14.98 -27.09
C ILE A 122 38.81 -13.73 -27.33
N LEU A 123 38.31 -12.52 -27.07
CA LEU A 123 39.07 -11.27 -27.19
C LEU A 123 40.17 -11.14 -26.13
N ASP A 124 41.17 -10.31 -26.40
CA ASP A 124 42.22 -10.02 -25.43
C ASP A 124 41.70 -9.17 -24.25
N LEU A 125 42.45 -9.14 -23.13
CA LEU A 125 42.01 -8.42 -21.92
C LEU A 125 41.86 -6.91 -22.12
N ARG A 126 42.53 -6.33 -23.13
CA ARG A 126 42.47 -4.89 -23.43
C ARG A 126 41.20 -4.57 -24.22
N GLU A 127 40.89 -5.36 -25.22
CA GLU A 127 39.68 -5.31 -26.04
C GLU A 127 38.43 -5.62 -25.20
N GLN A 128 38.49 -6.62 -24.32
CA GLN A 128 37.40 -6.91 -23.36
C GLN A 128 37.12 -5.71 -22.45
N ARG A 129 38.16 -5.00 -21.99
CA ARG A 129 38.02 -3.80 -21.16
C ARG A 129 37.36 -2.66 -21.94
N ILE A 130 37.84 -2.38 -23.15
CA ILE A 130 37.28 -1.35 -24.04
C ILE A 130 35.80 -1.65 -24.34
N TYR A 131 35.44 -2.90 -24.62
CA TYR A 131 34.05 -3.30 -24.86
C TYR A 131 33.17 -3.07 -23.62
N ARG A 132 33.63 -3.47 -22.42
CA ARG A 132 32.87 -3.25 -21.18
C ARG A 132 32.69 -1.76 -20.87
N GLU A 133 33.67 -0.93 -21.19
CA GLU A 133 33.62 0.53 -21.00
C GLU A 133 32.71 1.22 -22.03
N THR A 134 32.64 0.71 -23.26
CA THR A 134 31.82 1.29 -24.35
C THR A 134 30.42 0.68 -24.46
N ARG A 135 30.13 -0.41 -23.75
CA ARG A 135 28.82 -1.08 -23.78
C ARG A 135 27.74 -0.10 -23.31
N PRO A 136 26.68 0.14 -24.11
CA PRO A 136 25.59 1.00 -23.70
C PRO A 136 24.88 0.40 -22.48
N LYS A 137 24.62 1.24 -21.47
CA LYS A 137 23.94 0.90 -20.21
C LYS A 137 22.45 0.59 -20.41
N TYR A 138 22.12 -0.32 -21.32
CA TYR A 138 20.79 -0.91 -21.36
C TYR A 138 20.78 -2.11 -20.42
N SER A 139 19.81 -2.11 -19.52
CA SER A 139 19.43 -3.19 -18.60
C SER A 139 20.30 -3.38 -17.36
N GLN A 140 19.85 -2.79 -16.26
CA GLN A 140 19.98 -3.40 -14.93
C GLN A 140 18.75 -3.18 -14.03
N SER A 141 17.85 -2.26 -14.40
CA SER A 141 16.54 -2.14 -13.75
C SER A 141 15.43 -2.31 -14.79
N ARG A 142 14.85 -3.52 -14.85
CA ARG A 142 13.64 -3.76 -15.65
C ARG A 142 12.46 -2.96 -15.09
N ASP A 143 12.40 -2.78 -13.77
CA ASP A 143 11.32 -2.07 -13.09
C ASP A 143 11.37 -0.55 -13.34
N ALA A 144 12.56 0.04 -13.37
CA ALA A 144 12.71 1.45 -13.74
C ALA A 144 12.31 1.68 -15.22
N GLY A 145 12.64 0.74 -16.11
CA GLY A 145 12.30 0.84 -17.53
C GLY A 145 10.79 0.73 -17.80
N VAL A 146 10.07 -0.16 -17.09
CA VAL A 146 8.62 -0.31 -17.26
C VAL A 146 7.87 0.94 -16.78
N LEU A 147 8.25 1.48 -15.62
CA LEU A 147 7.63 2.71 -15.10
C LEU A 147 7.99 3.94 -15.96
N GLU A 148 9.22 4.02 -16.46
CA GLU A 148 9.66 5.07 -17.39
C GLU A 148 8.84 5.03 -18.69
N LEU A 149 8.64 3.85 -19.27
CA LEU A 149 7.80 3.65 -20.46
C LEU A 149 6.31 3.98 -20.19
N ALA A 150 5.79 3.63 -19.02
CA ALA A 150 4.42 3.97 -18.62
C ALA A 150 4.21 5.49 -18.52
N VAL A 151 5.18 6.22 -17.94
CA VAL A 151 5.13 7.69 -17.86
C VAL A 151 5.27 8.32 -19.25
N LEU A 152 6.12 7.74 -20.12
CA LEU A 152 6.27 8.21 -21.50
C LEU A 152 4.97 8.08 -22.32
N GLY A 153 4.20 7.02 -22.09
CA GLY A 153 2.93 6.73 -22.78
C GLY A 153 1.68 7.42 -22.21
N ALA A 154 1.76 8.03 -21.02
CA ALA A 154 0.62 8.69 -20.38
C ALA A 154 0.26 10.07 -20.99
N CYS A 155 1.20 10.67 -21.73
CA CYS A 155 1.01 11.97 -22.41
C CYS A 155 0.09 11.85 -23.62
N ARG A 156 -0.94 12.69 -23.69
CA ARG A 156 -1.90 12.74 -24.81
C ARG A 156 -1.61 13.85 -25.84
N CYS A 157 -0.39 14.40 -25.85
CA CYS A 157 -0.03 15.45 -26.80
C CYS A 157 -0.12 14.93 -28.24
N SER A 158 -0.89 15.63 -29.07
CA SER A 158 -1.13 15.28 -30.47
C SER A 158 0.11 15.60 -31.32
N GLY A 159 0.52 14.68 -32.20
CA GLY A 159 1.43 15.00 -33.30
C GLY A 159 2.91 14.62 -33.13
N ALA A 160 3.29 13.78 -32.16
CA ALA A 160 4.66 13.30 -32.04
C ALA A 160 4.75 11.78 -32.28
N ALA A 161 5.47 11.38 -33.33
CA ALA A 161 5.87 9.99 -33.56
C ALA A 161 6.91 9.49 -32.52
N GLN A 162 7.46 10.42 -31.73
CA GLN A 162 8.37 10.18 -30.61
C GLN A 162 7.77 10.73 -29.31
N ALA A 163 8.31 10.33 -28.15
CA ALA A 163 7.88 10.86 -26.86
C ALA A 163 7.89 12.40 -26.83
N CYS A 164 6.74 12.98 -26.45
CA CYS A 164 6.53 14.42 -26.30
C CYS A 164 7.50 14.98 -25.22
N PRO A 165 7.93 16.26 -25.29
CA PRO A 165 8.81 16.85 -24.27
C PRO A 165 8.26 16.73 -22.85
N CYS A 166 6.95 16.92 -22.66
CA CYS A 166 6.32 16.79 -21.35
C CYS A 166 6.37 15.36 -20.80
N SER A 167 6.27 14.32 -21.63
CA SER A 167 6.42 12.94 -21.13
C SER A 167 7.87 12.60 -20.79
N ARG A 168 8.84 13.14 -21.54
CA ARG A 168 10.27 13.00 -21.20
C ARG A 168 10.60 13.68 -19.88
N THR A 169 10.12 14.91 -19.69
CA THR A 169 10.32 15.63 -18.43
C THR A 169 9.64 14.89 -17.28
N ALA A 170 8.38 14.44 -17.45
CA ALA A 170 7.67 13.68 -16.44
C ALA A 170 8.39 12.35 -16.08
N ALA A 171 8.92 11.65 -17.08
CA ALA A 171 9.67 10.42 -16.88
C ALA A 171 10.99 10.69 -16.13
N ALA A 172 11.72 11.74 -16.50
CA ALA A 172 12.95 12.16 -15.83
C ALA A 172 12.70 12.58 -14.37
N THR A 173 11.66 13.37 -14.10
CA THR A 173 11.30 13.77 -12.74
C THR A 173 10.84 12.58 -11.90
N ARG A 174 10.10 11.63 -12.50
CA ARG A 174 9.66 10.43 -11.78
C ARG A 174 10.84 9.55 -11.40
N LYS A 175 11.83 9.43 -12.29
CA LYS A 175 13.09 8.74 -12.01
C LYS A 175 13.86 9.38 -10.87
N GLN A 176 13.99 10.72 -10.87
CA GLN A 176 14.63 11.46 -9.77
C GLN A 176 13.90 11.26 -8.44
N LEU A 177 12.55 11.31 -8.44
CA LEU A 177 11.77 11.08 -7.22
C LEU A 177 12.00 9.69 -6.62
N LEU A 178 12.13 8.67 -7.46
CA LEU A 178 12.39 7.30 -6.97
C LEU A 178 13.79 7.16 -6.40
N GLN A 179 14.79 7.80 -6.99
CA GLN A 179 16.15 7.83 -6.45
C GLN A 179 16.16 8.50 -5.07
N LEU A 180 15.53 9.67 -4.95
CA LEU A 180 15.41 10.38 -3.68
C LEU A 180 14.64 9.57 -2.63
N GLN A 181 13.58 8.86 -3.03
CA GLN A 181 12.84 8.00 -2.11
C GLN A 181 13.73 6.85 -1.59
N GLN A 182 14.49 6.20 -2.47
CA GLN A 182 15.42 5.14 -2.06
C GLN A 182 16.50 5.65 -1.12
N GLU A 183 17.05 6.84 -1.38
CA GLU A 183 18.01 7.50 -0.50
C GLU A 183 17.38 7.81 0.87
N LEU A 184 16.15 8.32 0.89
CA LEU A 184 15.41 8.61 2.12
C LEU A 184 15.16 7.34 2.94
N ASP A 185 14.71 6.27 2.29
CA ASP A 185 14.44 4.99 2.95
C ASP A 185 15.74 4.41 3.53
N ALA A 186 16.85 4.47 2.77
CA ALA A 186 18.17 4.05 3.24
C ALA A 186 18.69 4.90 4.41
N GLN A 187 18.39 6.20 4.44
CA GLN A 187 18.70 7.04 5.59
C GLN A 187 17.83 6.70 6.80
N SER A 188 16.54 6.43 6.60
CA SER A 188 15.66 6.02 7.69
C SER A 188 16.09 4.70 8.32
N SER A 189 16.51 3.72 7.51
CA SER A 189 17.05 2.44 7.98
C SER A 189 18.31 2.64 8.82
N ARG A 190 19.26 3.45 8.32
CA ARG A 190 20.49 3.78 9.06
C ARG A 190 20.20 4.49 10.39
N ARG A 191 19.23 5.40 10.41
CA ARG A 191 18.80 6.08 11.64
C ARG A 191 18.18 5.10 12.63
N GLU A 192 17.34 4.19 12.16
CA GLU A 192 16.72 3.16 13.01
C GLU A 192 17.76 2.20 13.59
N GLU A 193 18.72 1.74 12.78
CA GLU A 193 19.86 0.95 13.23
C GLU A 193 20.69 1.70 14.28
N ALA A 194 20.98 2.98 14.06
CA ALA A 194 21.71 3.79 15.03
C ALA A 194 20.95 3.93 16.36
N LEU A 195 19.62 4.10 16.32
CA LEU A 195 18.78 4.14 17.52
C LEU A 195 18.76 2.80 18.26
N MET A 196 18.65 1.69 17.53
CA MET A 196 18.71 0.33 18.10
C MET A 196 20.05 0.06 18.78
N VAL A 197 21.15 0.45 18.13
CA VAL A 197 22.50 0.33 18.70
C VAL A 197 22.64 1.20 19.95
N ALA A 198 22.16 2.45 19.92
CA ALA A 198 22.18 3.33 21.08
C ALA A 198 21.38 2.76 22.26
N ASP A 199 20.20 2.17 22.00
CA ASP A 199 19.39 1.54 23.03
C ASP A 199 20.05 0.28 23.60
N ALA A 200 20.68 -0.54 22.76
CA ALA A 200 21.46 -1.69 23.21
C ALA A 200 22.61 -1.27 24.15
N PHE A 201 23.34 -0.19 23.81
CA PHE A 201 24.37 0.37 24.69
C PHE A 201 23.80 0.89 26.00
N ARG A 202 22.66 1.59 25.96
CA ARG A 202 21.96 2.06 27.16
C ARG A 202 21.58 0.90 28.08
N ILE A 203 20.98 -0.17 27.55
CA ILE A 203 20.58 -1.35 28.31
C ILE A 203 21.80 -2.06 28.91
N ALA A 204 22.86 -2.27 28.12
CA ALA A 204 24.09 -2.89 28.60
C ALA A 204 24.72 -2.09 29.76
N PHE A 205 24.72 -0.76 29.64
CA PHE A 205 25.20 0.13 30.68
C PHE A 205 24.36 0.04 31.96
N GLU A 206 23.03 0.06 31.85
CA GLU A 206 22.13 -0.12 32.99
C GLU A 206 22.31 -1.48 33.67
N GLN A 207 22.50 -2.55 32.90
CA GLN A 207 22.78 -3.88 33.45
C GLN A 207 24.10 -3.91 34.22
N GLN A 208 25.15 -3.27 33.69
CA GLN A 208 26.44 -3.18 34.37
C GLN A 208 26.31 -2.41 35.70
N LEU A 209 25.58 -1.29 35.71
CA LEU A 209 25.32 -0.53 36.93
C LEU A 209 24.54 -1.34 37.97
N ARG A 210 23.51 -2.10 37.55
CA ARG A 210 22.74 -2.97 38.45
C ARG A 210 23.61 -4.06 39.06
N LYS A 211 24.35 -4.81 38.24
CA LYS A 211 25.29 -5.85 38.73
C LYS A 211 26.28 -5.29 39.75
N ARG A 212 26.81 -4.10 39.49
CA ARG A 212 27.73 -3.42 40.43
C ARG A 212 27.03 -3.04 41.72
N SER A 213 25.82 -2.49 41.66
CA SER A 213 25.04 -2.14 42.85
C SER A 213 24.67 -3.36 43.70
N GLU A 214 24.32 -4.48 43.06
CA GLU A 214 24.05 -5.76 43.72
C GLU A 214 25.32 -6.34 44.36
N HIS A 215 26.46 -6.26 43.67
CA HIS A 215 27.73 -6.70 44.23
C HIS A 215 28.15 -5.87 45.45
N PHE A 216 27.95 -4.55 45.42
CA PHE A 216 28.18 -3.70 46.59
C PHE A 216 27.24 -4.02 47.75
N LEU A 217 25.97 -4.35 47.47
CA LEU A 217 25.02 -4.78 48.50
C LEU A 217 25.45 -6.10 49.14
N LEU A 218 25.84 -7.10 48.35
CA LEU A 218 26.35 -8.38 48.85
C LEU A 218 27.63 -8.22 49.68
N LEU A 219 28.55 -7.34 49.26
CA LEU A 219 29.76 -7.01 50.02
C LEU A 219 29.42 -6.28 51.33
N ALA A 220 28.43 -5.39 51.34
CA ALA A 220 27.98 -4.71 52.54
C ALA A 220 27.33 -5.71 53.52
N GLU A 221 26.47 -6.61 53.03
CA GLU A 221 25.86 -7.69 53.82
C GLU A 221 26.91 -8.66 54.39
N ALA A 222 27.90 -9.06 53.60
CA ALA A 222 29.00 -9.92 54.04
C ALA A 222 29.88 -9.25 55.12
N ASN A 223 30.14 -7.94 54.99
CA ASN A 223 30.87 -7.18 56.01
C ASN A 223 30.06 -7.03 57.31
N ILE A 224 28.74 -6.85 57.23
CA ILE A 224 27.87 -6.84 58.42
C ILE A 224 27.95 -8.21 59.13
N LEU A 225 27.87 -9.30 58.36
CA LEU A 225 27.94 -10.67 58.89
C LEU A 225 29.30 -11.02 59.51
N LYS A 226 30.41 -10.56 58.90
CA LYS A 226 31.78 -10.67 59.47
C LYS A 226 31.93 -9.86 60.76
N SER A 227 31.43 -8.62 60.81
CA SER A 227 31.48 -7.79 62.03
C SER A 227 30.68 -8.38 63.20
N HIS A 228 29.63 -9.15 62.91
CA HIS A 228 28.87 -9.88 63.92
C HIS A 228 29.56 -11.15 64.42
N ARG A 229 30.50 -11.74 63.65
CA ARG A 229 31.36 -12.85 64.09
C ARG A 229 32.58 -12.39 64.89
N GLU A 230 33.11 -11.20 64.63
CA GLU A 230 34.29 -10.68 65.33
C GLU A 230 33.97 -10.04 66.70
N LYS A 231 32.70 -9.71 66.97
CA LYS A 231 32.26 -9.17 68.28
C LYS A 231 32.13 -10.22 69.39
N SER A 232 32.42 -11.50 69.15
CA SER A 232 32.46 -12.54 70.20
C SER A 232 33.85 -12.78 70.79
N GLU A 233 34.92 -12.19 70.27
CA GLU A 233 36.26 -12.27 70.86
C GLU A 233 36.98 -10.93 70.74
N ASP A 234 36.77 -10.03 71.71
CA ASP A 234 37.66 -8.88 71.91
C ASP A 234 38.24 -8.90 73.32
N GLY A 235 39.57 -8.87 73.35
CA GLY A 235 40.43 -8.98 74.51
C GLY A 235 41.75 -8.26 74.29
N SER A 236 41.69 -6.93 74.14
CA SER A 236 42.64 -5.96 74.70
C SER A 236 43.98 -5.66 73.97
N ARG A 237 43.98 -4.42 73.42
CA ARG A 237 45.00 -3.33 73.54
C ARG A 237 46.34 -3.44 72.77
N SER A 238 46.46 -2.58 71.77
CA SER A 238 47.70 -2.01 71.19
C SER A 238 48.44 -1.08 72.19
N PRO A 239 49.75 -0.79 72.01
CA PRO A 239 50.10 0.34 71.13
C PRO A 239 51.43 0.25 70.34
N LEU A 240 51.39 0.86 69.13
CA LEU A 240 52.48 1.52 68.39
C LEU A 240 53.81 0.78 68.17
N VAL A 241 53.95 0.15 67.00
CA VAL A 241 55.24 -0.22 66.40
C VAL A 241 55.34 0.38 64.99
N SER A 242 56.49 0.98 64.71
CA SER A 242 56.85 1.69 63.48
C SER A 242 56.78 0.79 62.23
N ILE A 243 56.26 1.34 61.13
CA ILE A 243 56.07 0.66 59.83
C ILE A 243 57.38 0.08 59.28
N SER A 244 58.53 0.66 59.66
CA SER A 244 59.85 0.19 59.21
C SER A 244 60.25 -1.17 59.80
N ASP A 245 59.69 -1.57 60.95
CA ASP A 245 59.99 -2.86 61.59
C ASP A 245 59.12 -3.98 61.01
N ARG A 246 57.91 -3.66 60.50
CA ARG A 246 57.07 -4.62 59.77
C ARG A 246 57.64 -4.99 58.40
N LEU A 247 58.31 -4.06 57.72
CA LEU A 247 58.84 -4.29 56.37
C LEU A 247 60.08 -5.20 56.35
N LYS A 248 60.88 -5.26 57.44
CA LYS A 248 62.01 -6.19 57.54
C LYS A 248 61.62 -7.65 57.76
N GLY A 249 60.38 -7.92 58.16
CA GLY A 249 59.84 -9.28 58.34
C GLY A 249 59.25 -9.93 57.08
N LEU A 250 59.16 -9.21 55.96
CA LEU A 250 58.51 -9.68 54.72
C LEU A 250 59.50 -10.19 53.65
N LEU A 251 60.79 -10.28 53.96
CA LEU A 251 61.75 -10.97 53.09
C LEU A 251 61.75 -12.47 53.44
N PRO A 252 61.54 -13.40 52.47
CA PRO A 252 61.26 -14.79 52.77
C PRO A 252 62.56 -15.54 53.10
N SER A 253 62.66 -16.06 54.33
CA SER A 253 63.60 -17.12 54.68
C SER A 253 62.84 -18.24 55.40
N GLY A 254 62.58 -19.33 54.69
CA GLY A 254 62.06 -20.57 55.28
C GLY A 254 60.70 -21.01 54.74
N LEU A 255 60.68 -22.27 54.28
CA LEU A 255 59.52 -23.05 53.86
C LEU A 255 58.36 -22.98 54.85
N GLU A 256 57.14 -22.90 54.28
CA GLU A 256 55.83 -23.23 54.86
C GLU A 256 55.48 -22.65 56.23
N THR A 257 54.54 -21.69 56.29
CA THR A 257 53.34 -21.71 57.16
C THR A 257 52.43 -20.51 56.83
N ARG A 258 51.23 -20.80 56.31
CA ARG A 258 50.01 -19.97 56.12
C ARG A 258 50.16 -18.45 55.88
N MET A 259 49.72 -17.99 54.71
CA MET A 259 49.34 -16.59 54.48
C MET A 259 48.35 -16.15 55.57
N PRO A 260 48.61 -15.06 56.31
CA PRO A 260 47.62 -14.49 57.22
C PRO A 260 46.38 -14.08 56.41
N ASP A 261 45.19 -14.53 56.81
CA ASP A 261 43.93 -14.26 56.09
C ASP A 261 43.70 -12.74 55.87
N ASP A 262 44.19 -11.89 56.79
CA ASP A 262 44.18 -10.43 56.66
C ASP A 262 44.99 -9.91 55.46
N LEU A 263 46.13 -10.53 55.14
CA LEU A 263 46.98 -10.13 54.03
C LEU A 263 46.36 -10.57 52.69
N LEU A 264 45.71 -11.74 52.69
CA LEU A 264 44.94 -12.25 51.57
C LEU A 264 43.73 -11.36 51.29
N GLU A 265 42.98 -10.97 52.33
CA GLU A 265 41.82 -10.09 52.23
C GLU A 265 42.20 -8.66 51.81
N THR A 266 43.37 -8.17 52.24
CA THR A 266 43.90 -6.88 51.77
C THR A 266 44.30 -6.93 50.29
N LEU A 267 44.89 -8.04 49.83
CA LEU A 267 45.23 -8.24 48.43
C LEU A 267 43.97 -8.37 47.56
N TYR A 268 42.94 -9.09 48.00
CA TYR A 268 41.66 -9.15 47.29
C TYR A 268 40.98 -7.78 47.19
N ARG A 269 40.96 -6.99 48.28
CA ARG A 269 40.42 -5.61 48.26
C ARG A 269 41.18 -4.69 47.31
N LEU A 270 42.50 -4.87 47.17
CA LEU A 270 43.33 -4.08 46.25
C LEU A 270 43.14 -4.52 44.79
N LEU A 271 42.96 -5.81 44.54
CA LEU A 271 42.58 -6.34 43.21
C LEU A 271 41.18 -5.85 42.81
N ASP A 272 40.20 -5.91 43.69
CA ASP A 272 38.83 -5.41 43.45
C ASP A 272 38.82 -3.88 43.24
N LEU A 273 39.65 -3.13 43.95
CA LEU A 273 39.81 -1.69 43.72
C LEU A 273 40.45 -1.43 42.34
N GLY A 274 41.44 -2.24 41.97
CA GLY A 274 42.10 -2.18 40.67
C GLY A 274 41.11 -2.43 39.52
N GLU A 275 40.29 -3.48 39.62
CA GLU A 275 39.23 -3.78 38.66
C GLU A 275 38.15 -2.68 38.64
N CYS A 276 37.72 -2.17 39.79
CA CYS A 276 36.76 -1.06 39.88
C CYS A 276 37.24 0.24 39.22
N LEU A 277 38.55 0.54 39.32
CA LEU A 277 39.14 1.72 38.71
C LEU A 277 39.26 1.54 37.20
N ASN A 278 39.67 0.36 36.74
CA ASN A 278 39.76 0.02 35.32
C ASN A 278 38.37 0.07 34.65
N ASP A 279 37.35 -0.48 35.31
CA ASP A 279 35.97 -0.45 34.80
C ASP A 279 35.36 0.96 34.77
N LYS A 280 35.79 1.86 35.69
CA LYS A 280 35.37 3.27 35.67
C LYS A 280 36.01 4.02 34.50
N GLU A 281 37.29 3.75 34.21
CA GLU A 281 37.97 4.30 33.03
C GLU A 281 37.32 3.80 31.73
N VAL A 282 36.99 2.51 31.66
CA VAL A 282 36.26 1.90 30.53
C VAL A 282 34.86 2.50 30.39
N SER A 283 34.14 2.73 31.49
CA SER A 283 32.81 3.37 31.47
C SER A 283 32.87 4.82 30.99
N LEU A 284 33.89 5.57 31.42
CA LEU A 284 34.12 6.95 30.99
C LEU A 284 34.50 7.01 29.49
N ALA A 285 35.28 6.04 29.00
CA ALA A 285 35.61 5.92 27.59
C ALA A 285 34.37 5.63 26.73
N HIS A 286 33.48 4.75 27.19
CA HIS A 286 32.21 4.49 26.53
C HIS A 286 31.29 5.71 26.54
N GLN A 287 31.17 6.42 27.66
CA GLN A 287 30.39 7.66 27.74
C GLN A 287 30.91 8.75 26.79
N LYS A 288 32.24 8.91 26.67
CA LYS A 288 32.87 9.82 25.70
C LYS A 288 32.59 9.41 24.27
N LYS A 289 32.65 8.10 23.96
CA LYS A 289 32.37 7.58 22.61
C LYS A 289 30.91 7.77 22.21
N VAL A 290 29.96 7.53 23.12
CA VAL A 290 28.53 7.78 22.88
C VAL A 290 28.27 9.28 22.69
N SER A 291 28.88 10.14 23.50
CA SER A 291 28.75 11.60 23.36
C SER A 291 29.29 12.10 22.01
N LEU A 292 30.41 11.54 21.54
CA LEU A 292 30.97 11.83 20.20
C LEU A 292 30.06 11.34 19.07
N MET A 293 29.49 10.13 19.19
CA MET A 293 28.56 9.60 18.20
C MET A 293 27.28 10.44 18.11
N LEU A 294 26.75 10.89 19.26
CA LEU A 294 25.58 11.78 19.30
C LEU A 294 25.88 13.16 18.72
N ALA A 295 27.07 13.71 18.97
CA ALA A 295 27.49 14.99 18.41
C ALA A 295 27.62 14.94 16.87
N HIS A 296 28.24 13.87 16.33
CA HIS A 296 28.37 13.69 14.88
C HIS A 296 27.02 13.49 14.18
N SER A 297 26.04 12.89 14.86
CA SER A 297 24.67 12.73 14.33
C SER A 297 23.83 14.01 14.33
N ALA A 298 24.29 15.07 15.01
CA ALA A 298 23.61 16.37 15.05
C ALA A 298 24.16 17.39 14.03
N GLU A 299 25.31 17.10 13.41
CA GLU A 299 25.99 17.95 12.43
C GLU A 299 25.78 17.51 10.97
N GLU A 300 25.16 16.34 10.72
CA GLU A 300 24.78 15.79 9.39
C GLU A 300 23.26 15.78 9.16
#